data_AF-H9WKM4-F1
#
_entry.id   AF-H9WKM4-F1
#
_cell.length_a   1.000
_cell.length_b   1.000
_cell.length_c   1.000
_cell.angle_alpha   90.00
_cell.angle_beta   90.00
_cell.angle_gamma   90.00
#
_symmetry.space_group_name_H-M   'P 1'
#
loop_
_entity.id
_entity.type
_entity.pdbx_description
1 polymer ?
#
loop_
_entity_poly.entity_id
_entity_poly.type
_entity_poly.pdbx_seq_one_letter_code
_entity_poly.pdbx_strand_id
1 'polypeptide(L)'
;EEPSLRASRRGARGITAHARLPEEGTRGLDRAVIESFPVFSYDLVKGLKAQTKESLECAVCLCEFEDDEQLRLLPKCSHAFHPECIDMWLLSHT
;
A
#
# COMPACT_ATOMS: atom_id res chain seq x y z
N GLU A 1 -25.15 27.13 55.99
CA GLU A 1 -26.45 27.21 55.32
C GLU A 1 -26.33 28.22 54.20
N GLU A 2 -26.57 27.81 52.96
CA GLU A 2 -26.60 28.70 51.79
C GLU A 2 -27.77 29.67 51.89
N PRO A 3 -27.69 30.88 51.30
CA PRO A 3 -28.34 31.09 49.99
C PRO A 3 -27.55 32.03 49.05
N SER A 4 -27.40 31.70 47.75
CA SER A 4 -28.35 32.06 46.65
C SER A 4 -28.41 33.59 46.40
N LEU A 5 -28.20 34.21 45.22
CA LEU A 5 -28.26 33.82 43.81
C LEU A 5 -27.71 34.96 42.90
N ARG A 6 -27.13 34.56 41.76
CA ARG A 6 -27.38 35.08 40.37
C ARG A 6 -26.95 36.53 40.02
N ALA A 7 -26.45 36.83 38.82
CA ALA A 7 -26.34 36.08 37.56
C ALA A 7 -25.47 36.89 36.56
N SER A 8 -25.26 36.27 35.39
CA SER A 8 -25.21 36.92 34.06
C SER A 8 -23.79 37.39 33.62
N ARG A 9 -23.26 37.14 32.41
CA ARG A 9 -23.79 36.62 31.13
C ARG A 9 -22.66 35.98 30.31
N ARG A 10 -23.06 34.96 29.56
CA ARG A 10 -22.59 34.51 28.23
C ARG A 10 -21.40 35.26 27.60
N GLY A 11 -20.36 34.49 27.28
CA GLY A 11 -19.41 34.78 26.22
C GLY A 11 -19.04 33.48 25.51
N ALA A 12 -19.90 33.06 24.58
CA ALA A 12 -19.55 32.02 23.61
C ALA A 12 -18.49 32.55 22.62
N ARG A 13 -17.82 31.61 21.95
CA ARG A 13 -16.97 31.74 20.74
C ARG A 13 -15.47 31.64 21.04
N GLY A 14 -14.73 30.69 20.51
CA GLY A 14 -15.08 29.59 19.63
C GLY A 14 -13.88 28.66 19.58
N ILE A 15 -14.09 27.41 19.94
CA ILE A 15 -13.19 26.36 19.46
C ILE A 15 -13.63 26.14 18.02
N THR A 16 -12.82 26.62 17.07
CA THR A 16 -12.87 26.09 15.72
C THR A 16 -12.66 24.60 15.88
N ALA A 17 -13.75 23.83 15.77
CA ALA A 17 -13.63 22.42 15.49
C ALA A 17 -12.72 22.37 14.27
N HIS A 18 -11.48 21.92 14.47
CA HIS A 18 -10.63 21.53 13.37
C HIS A 18 -11.48 20.49 12.65
N ALA A 19 -12.09 20.91 11.55
CA ALA A 19 -12.75 20.03 10.63
C ALA A 19 -11.72 18.94 10.39
N ARG A 20 -11.98 17.74 10.91
CA ARG A 20 -11.24 16.57 10.53
C ARG A 20 -11.59 16.43 9.06
N LEU A 21 -10.75 17.04 8.23
CA LEU A 21 -10.75 16.80 6.81
C LEU A 21 -10.81 15.28 6.68
N PRO A 22 -11.67 14.72 5.80
CA PRO A 22 -11.46 13.34 5.42
C PRO A 22 -9.99 13.30 5.00
N GLU A 23 -9.19 12.56 5.76
CA GLU A 23 -7.86 12.18 5.31
C GLU A 23 -8.15 11.47 4.00
N GLU A 24 -7.98 12.20 2.90
CA GLU A 24 -8.14 11.69 1.56
C GLU A 24 -7.08 10.63 1.48
N GLY A 25 -7.51 9.42 1.83
CA GLY A 25 -6.72 8.22 1.81
C GLY A 25 -6.16 8.18 0.42
N THR A 26 -4.90 8.56 0.32
CA THR A 26 -3.86 7.75 -0.25
C THR A 26 -4.50 6.83 -1.31
N ARG A 27 -4.87 7.47 -2.43
CA ARG A 27 -5.70 6.85 -3.47
C ARG A 27 -4.78 5.96 -4.28
N GLY A 28 -4.75 4.67 -3.96
CA GLY A 28 -3.93 3.63 -4.61
C GLY A 28 -3.81 3.79 -6.12
N LEU A 29 -2.75 3.21 -6.69
CA LEU A 29 -2.52 3.25 -8.14
C LEU A 29 -3.67 2.59 -8.89
N ASP A 30 -4.08 3.19 -10.02
CA ASP A 30 -5.15 2.62 -10.85
C ASP A 30 -4.73 1.25 -11.40
N ARG A 31 -5.66 0.30 -11.39
CA ARG A 31 -5.43 -1.06 -11.86
C ARG A 31 -4.87 -1.11 -13.28
N ALA A 32 -5.29 -0.21 -14.17
CA ALA A 32 -4.79 -0.15 -15.53
C ALA A 32 -3.28 0.16 -15.59
N VAL A 33 -2.79 1.00 -14.68
CA VAL A 33 -1.35 1.32 -14.56
C VAL A 33 -0.60 0.11 -14.02
N ILE A 34 -1.16 -0.59 -13.04
CA ILE A 34 -0.55 -1.78 -12.45
C ILE A 34 -0.44 -2.89 -13.50
N GLU A 35 -1.50 -3.13 -14.28
CA GLU A 35 -1.51 -4.13 -15.34
C GLU A 35 -0.50 -3.83 -16.46
N SER A 36 -0.11 -2.56 -16.65
CA SER A 36 0.90 -2.16 -17.62
C SER A 36 2.33 -2.58 -17.27
N PHE A 37 2.58 -2.99 -16.01
CA PHE A 37 3.92 -3.42 -15.61
C PHE A 37 4.29 -4.76 -16.28
N PRO A 38 5.55 -4.92 -16.71
CA PRO A 38 5.99 -6.13 -17.40
C PRO A 38 5.85 -7.36 -16.50
N VAL A 39 5.31 -8.44 -17.08
CA VAL A 39 5.16 -9.76 -16.44
C VAL A 39 6.03 -10.76 -17.18
N PHE A 40 6.69 -11.65 -16.45
CA PHE A 40 7.54 -12.71 -16.98
C PHE A 40 7.38 -14.00 -16.16
N SER A 41 7.59 -15.15 -16.78
CA SER A 41 7.57 -16.45 -16.10
C SER A 41 8.90 -16.71 -15.40
N TYR A 42 8.84 -17.24 -14.18
CA TYR A 42 10.03 -17.56 -13.41
C TYR A 42 10.93 -18.60 -14.10
N ASP A 43 10.33 -19.59 -14.78
CA ASP A 43 11.03 -20.58 -15.61
C ASP A 43 12.10 -19.99 -16.54
N LEU A 44 11.81 -18.84 -17.16
CA LEU A 44 12.71 -18.19 -18.14
C LEU A 44 14.00 -17.68 -17.49
N VAL A 45 13.93 -17.31 -16.20
CA VAL A 45 15.07 -16.74 -15.47
C VAL A 45 15.72 -17.75 -14.54
N LYS A 46 15.04 -18.84 -14.16
CA LYS A 46 15.59 -19.90 -13.30
C LYS A 46 16.87 -20.49 -13.88
N GLY A 47 16.90 -20.74 -15.20
CA GLY A 47 18.10 -21.23 -15.89
C GLY A 47 19.28 -20.24 -15.90
N LEU A 48 19.00 -18.94 -15.83
CA LEU A 48 20.03 -17.88 -15.80
C LEU A 48 20.48 -17.55 -14.38
N LYS A 49 19.56 -17.61 -13.41
CA LYS A 49 19.77 -17.26 -12.00
C LYS A 49 20.17 -18.43 -11.11
N ALA A 50 20.18 -19.67 -11.58
CA ALA A 50 20.73 -20.81 -10.82
C ALA A 50 22.20 -20.62 -10.37
N GLN A 51 22.93 -19.65 -10.96
CA GLN A 51 24.28 -19.27 -10.52
C GLN A 51 24.30 -18.19 -9.43
N THR A 52 23.24 -17.39 -9.26
CA THR A 52 23.13 -16.39 -8.19
C THR A 52 22.29 -17.00 -7.07
N LYS A 53 22.91 -17.26 -5.93
CA LYS A 53 22.30 -17.92 -4.77
C LYS A 53 21.40 -16.95 -3.98
N GLU A 54 20.55 -16.22 -4.69
CA GLU A 54 19.57 -15.30 -4.14
C GLU A 54 18.26 -16.08 -4.01
N SER A 55 17.69 -16.13 -2.81
CA SER A 55 16.35 -16.72 -2.63
C SER A 55 15.35 -15.90 -3.43
N LEU A 56 14.72 -16.56 -4.39
CA LEU A 56 13.75 -15.96 -5.30
C LEU A 56 12.38 -16.18 -4.66
N GLU A 57 12.05 -15.27 -3.75
CA GLU A 57 10.82 -15.29 -2.96
C GLU A 57 10.08 -13.95 -3.06
N CYS A 58 8.76 -13.98 -2.93
CA CYS A 58 7.96 -12.78 -2.93
C CYS A 58 8.04 -12.08 -1.56
N ALA A 59 8.55 -10.87 -1.48
CA ALA A 59 8.63 -10.14 -0.20
C ALA A 59 7.26 -9.76 0.40
N VAL A 60 6.16 -9.96 -0.34
CA VAL A 60 4.79 -9.67 0.13
C VAL A 60 4.17 -10.88 0.82
N CYS A 61 4.24 -12.07 0.21
CA CYS A 61 3.70 -13.31 0.80
C CYS A 61 4.75 -14.21 1.45
N LEU A 62 6.04 -13.89 1.30
CA LEU A 62 7.19 -14.67 1.79
C LEU A 62 7.22 -16.12 1.28
N CYS A 63 6.64 -16.34 0.09
CA CYS A 63 6.64 -17.64 -0.59
C CYS A 63 7.71 -17.68 -1.68
N GLU A 64 8.35 -18.84 -1.84
CA GLU A 64 9.27 -19.13 -2.94
C GLU A 64 8.54 -19.12 -4.28
N PHE A 65 9.21 -18.63 -5.32
CA PHE A 65 8.66 -18.64 -6.68
C PHE A 65 8.73 -20.04 -7.30
N GLU A 66 7.60 -20.52 -7.82
CA GLU A 66 7.53 -21.76 -8.59
C GLU A 66 7.83 -21.53 -10.08
N ASP A 67 8.28 -22.57 -10.77
CA ASP A 67 8.64 -22.56 -12.19
C ASP A 67 7.53 -21.96 -13.09
N ASP A 68 6.30 -22.42 -12.88
CA ASP A 68 5.09 -21.99 -13.59
C ASP A 68 4.53 -20.63 -13.12
N GLU A 69 5.17 -19.99 -12.14
CA GLU A 69 4.67 -18.75 -11.55
C GLU A 69 4.98 -17.54 -12.44
N GLN A 70 3.99 -16.67 -12.63
CA GLN A 70 4.17 -15.38 -13.29
C GLN A 70 4.60 -14.33 -12.27
N LEU A 71 5.63 -13.56 -12.61
CA LEU A 71 6.19 -12.50 -11.77
C LEU A 71 6.05 -11.16 -12.47
N ARG A 72 5.61 -10.14 -11.73
CA ARG A 72 5.52 -8.77 -12.19
C ARG A 72 6.76 -7.99 -11.75
N LEU A 73 7.37 -7.28 -12.69
CA LEU A 73 8.56 -6.46 -12.49
C LEU A 73 8.19 -4.98 -12.38
N LEU A 74 8.69 -4.32 -11.35
CA LEU A 74 8.54 -2.87 -11.23
C LEU A 74 9.64 -2.15 -12.03
N PRO A 75 9.32 -1.32 -13.03
CA PRO A 75 10.30 -0.74 -13.96
C PRO A 75 11.29 0.24 -13.32
N LYS A 76 11.03 0.74 -12.10
CA LYS A 76 11.94 1.66 -11.39
C LYS A 76 12.98 0.97 -10.50
N CYS A 77 12.65 -0.20 -9.95
CA CYS A 77 13.49 -0.88 -8.96
C CYS A 77 13.86 -2.31 -9.37
N SER A 78 13.35 -2.80 -10.49
CA SER A 78 13.61 -4.15 -11.02
C SER A 78 13.36 -5.27 -10.01
N HIS A 79 12.47 -5.04 -9.05
CA HIS A 79 12.02 -6.06 -8.11
C HIS A 79 10.87 -6.87 -8.71
N ALA A 80 10.90 -8.17 -8.48
CA ALA A 80 9.91 -9.13 -8.96
C ALA A 80 9.00 -9.58 -7.81
N PHE A 81 7.70 -9.62 -8.07
CA PHE A 81 6.68 -10.04 -7.11
C PHE A 81 5.59 -10.84 -7.82
N HIS A 82 4.78 -11.60 -7.08
CA HIS A 82 3.55 -12.15 -7.65
C HIS A 82 2.63 -11.00 -8.10
N PRO A 83 2.01 -11.09 -9.29
CA PRO A 83 1.07 -10.10 -9.77
C PRO A 83 -0.06 -9.91 -8.76
N GLU A 84 -0.64 -10.96 -8.20
CA GLU A 84 -1.71 -10.80 -7.21
C GLU A 84 -1.26 -10.07 -5.95
N CYS A 85 -0.08 -10.39 -5.42
CA CYS A 85 0.44 -9.77 -4.21
C CYS A 85 0.78 -8.29 -4.42
N ILE A 86 1.45 -7.96 -5.52
CA ILE A 86 1.85 -6.58 -5.80
C ILE A 86 0.67 -5.73 -6.26
N ASP A 87 -0.28 -6.31 -7.01
CA ASP A 87 -1.46 -5.61 -7.48
C ASP A 87 -2.31 -5.19 -6.27
N MET A 88 -2.57 -6.09 -5.33
CA MET A 88 -3.28 -5.73 -4.08
C MET A 88 -2.52 -4.70 -3.24
N TRP A 89 -1.20 -4.81 -3.16
CA TRP A 89 -0.40 -3.87 -2.40
C TRP A 89 -0.43 -2.45 -3.00
N LEU A 90 -0.25 -2.34 -4.32
CA LEU A 90 -0.28 -1.05 -5.04
C LEU A 90 -1.69 -0.43 -5.12
N LEU A 91 -2.73 -1.27 -5.12
CA LEU A 91 -4.12 -0.83 -5.00
C LEU A 91 -4.44 -0.31 -3.59
N SER A 92 -3.77 -0.86 -2.57
CA SER A 92 -4.04 -0.55 -1.16
C SER A 92 -3.12 0.52 -0.55
N HIS A 93 -2.05 0.91 -1.26
CA HIS A 93 -1.02 1.81 -0.73
C HIS A 93 -0.79 3.03 -1.63
N THR A 94 -0.78 4.21 -1.01
CA THR A 94 -0.28 5.48 -1.53
C THR A 94 0.54 6.18 -0.46
#